data_AF-A0A6G8D0A2-F1
#
_entry.id   AF-A0A6G8D0A2-F1
#
_cell.length_a   1.000
_cell.length_b   1.000
_cell.length_c   1.000
_cell.angle_alpha   90.00
_cell.angle_beta   90.00
_cell.angle_gamma   90.00
#
_symmetry.space_group_name_H-M   'P 1'
#
loop_
_entity.id
_entity.type
_entity.pdbx_description
1 polymer ?
#
loop_
_entity_poly.entity_id
_entity_poly.type
_entity_poly.pdbx_seq_one_letter_code
_entity_poly.pdbx_strand_id
1 'polypeptide(L)' 'MPRFIQILQIIIALVIVFFVGTDLIFNGISIFNDKYVTITCGLFVLLEIALFAIYKLIEQD' A
#
# COMPACT_ATOMS: atom_id res chain seq x y z
N MET A 1 -1.88 -7.05 20.22
CA MET A 1 -1.05 -7.20 19.01
C MET A 1 -1.80 -7.01 17.70
N PRO A 2 -3.00 -7.59 17.45
CA PRO A 2 -3.68 -7.44 16.14
C PRO A 2 -4.13 -6.00 15.82
N ARG A 3 -4.56 -5.23 16.84
CA ARG A 3 -4.98 -3.83 16.65
C ARG A 3 -3.87 -2.91 16.12
N PHE A 4 -2.59 -3.16 16.45
CA PHE A 4 -1.49 -2.34 15.97
C PHE A 4 -1.28 -2.52 14.47
N ILE A 5 -1.29 -3.77 14.00
CA ILE A 5 -1.09 -4.10 12.58
C ILE A 5 -2.29 -3.60 11.76
N GLN A 6 -3.50 -3.72 12.30
CA GLN A 6 -4.71 -3.21 11.65
C GLN A 6 -4.70 -1.68 11.49
N ILE A 7 -4.29 -0.94 12.53
CA ILE A 7 -4.14 0.52 12.47
C ILE A 7 -3.03 0.90 11.48
N LEU A 8 -1.91 0.17 11.50
CA LEU A 8 -0.80 0.39 10.58
C LEU A 8 -1.23 0.19 9.12
N GLN A 9 -1.98 -0.87 8.81
CA GLN A 9 -2.54 -1.10 7.48
C GLN A 9 -3.49 0.02 7.04
N ILE A 10 -4.36 0.52 7.93
CA ILE A 10 -5.27 1.62 7.58
C ILE A 10 -4.49 2.90 7.27
N ILE A 11 -3.48 3.23 8.07
CA ILE A 11 -2.62 4.39 7.84
C ILE A 11 -1.90 4.25 6.50
N ILE A 12 -1.31 3.09 6.24
CA ILE A 12 -0.58 2.84 5.01
C ILE A 12 -1.54 2.88 3.81
N ALA A 13 -2.71 2.26 3.88
CA ALA A 13 -3.73 2.31 2.83
C ALA A 13 -4.17 3.74 2.52
N LEU A 14 -4.36 4.59 3.54
CA LEU A 14 -4.66 6.01 3.35
C LEU A 14 -3.53 6.75 2.63
N VAL A 15 -2.27 6.47 3.00
CA VAL A 15 -1.10 7.06 2.34
C VAL A 15 -1.03 6.63 0.87
N ILE A 16 -1.29 5.35 0.55
CA ILE A 16 -1.33 4.87 -0.84
C ILE A 16 -2.41 5.59 -1.61
N VAL A 17 -3.64 5.58 -1.10
CA VAL A 17 -4.79 6.17 -1.81
C VAL A 17 -4.55 7.65 -2.04
N PHE A 18 -3.93 8.35 -1.08
CA PHE A 18 -3.56 9.73 -1.24
C PHE A 18 -2.49 9.90 -2.33
N PHE A 19 -1.34 9.23 -2.24
CA PHE A 19 -0.24 9.39 -3.19
C PHE A 19 -0.60 8.93 -4.61
N VAL A 20 -1.12 7.71 -4.73
CA VAL A 20 -1.54 7.15 -6.02
C VAL A 20 -2.70 7.93 -6.59
N GLY A 21 -3.66 8.35 -5.75
CA GLY A 21 -4.80 9.17 -6.17
C GLY A 21 -4.38 10.55 -6.67
N THR A 22 -3.49 11.25 -5.96
CA THR A 22 -2.97 12.55 -6.41
C THR A 22 -2.18 12.40 -7.71
N ASP A 23 -1.30 11.41 -7.78
CA ASP A 23 -0.49 11.20 -8.98
C ASP A 23 -1.34 10.81 -10.19
N LEU A 24 -2.42 10.03 -10.00
CA LEU A 24 -3.38 9.68 -11.05
C LEU A 24 -4.19 10.89 -11.53
N ILE A 25 -4.59 11.77 -10.61
CA ILE A 25 -5.35 12.98 -10.95
C ILE A 25 -4.46 13.99 -11.69
N PHE A 26 -3.22 14.21 -11.25
CA PHE A 26 -2.35 15.25 -11.81
C PHE A 26 -1.54 14.77 -13.03
N ASN A 27 -1.09 13.52 -13.07
CA ASN A 27 -0.21 12.99 -14.12
C ASN A 27 -0.89 11.92 -15.01
N GLY A 28 -2.15 11.56 -14.75
CA GLY A 28 -2.91 10.60 -15.55
C GLY A 28 -2.34 9.17 -15.49
N ILE A 29 -2.38 8.41 -16.59
CA ILE A 29 -1.80 7.05 -16.66
C ILE A 29 -0.26 7.10 -16.82
N SER A 30 0.30 8.29 -17.10
CA SER A 30 1.73 8.46 -17.40
C SER A 30 2.65 8.28 -16.19
N ILE A 31 2.11 8.15 -14.97
CA ILE A 31 2.89 7.90 -13.74
C ILE A 31 3.66 6.57 -13.84
N PHE A 32 3.07 5.58 -14.49
CA PHE A 32 3.68 4.26 -14.67
C PHE A 32 4.75 4.23 -15.77
N ASN A 33 4.97 5.35 -16.47
CA ASN A 33 6.02 5.46 -17.48
C ASN A 33 7.42 5.56 -16.84
N ASP A 34 7.51 6.03 -15.60
CA ASP A 34 8.75 5.99 -14.84
C ASP A 34 8.91 4.61 -14.17
N LYS A 35 9.97 3.90 -14.59
CA LYS A 35 10.32 2.57 -14.09
C LYS A 35 10.42 2.54 -12.57
N TYR A 36 10.97 3.57 -11.93
CA TYR A 36 11.15 3.61 -10.49
C TYR A 36 9.83 3.82 -9.75
N VAL A 37 8.90 4.57 -10.35
CA VAL A 37 7.57 4.78 -9.76
C VAL A 37 6.74 3.50 -9.82
N THR A 38 6.78 2.80 -10.96
CA THR A 38 6.10 1.50 -11.13
C THR A 38 6.65 0.44 -10.16
N ILE A 39 7.98 0.36 -10.02
CA ILE A 39 8.61 -0.58 -9.08
C ILE A 39 8.25 -0.23 -7.63
N THR A 40 8.30 1.05 -7.26
CA THR A 40 7.93 1.51 -5.91
C THR A 40 6.48 1.17 -5.59
N CYS A 41 5.54 1.44 -6.50
CA CYS A 41 4.13 1.08 -6.32
C CYS A 41 3.95 -0.44 -6.17
N GLY A 42 4.62 -1.24 -6.99
CA GLY A 42 4.55 -2.71 -6.90
C GLY A 42 5.09 -3.26 -5.57
N LEU A 43 6.25 -2.77 -5.12
CA LEU A 43 6.83 -3.11 -3.82
C LEU A 43 5.90 -2.71 -2.67
N PHE A 44 5.22 -1.59 -2.80
CA PHE A 44 4.28 -1.09 -1.81
C PHE A 44 3.05 -1.98 -1.68
N VAL A 45 2.47 -2.42 -2.80
CA VAL A 45 1.37 -3.40 -2.80
C VAL A 45 1.80 -4.73 -2.18
N LEU A 46 3.02 -5.20 -2.49
CA LEU A 46 3.59 -6.40 -1.89
C LEU A 46 3.74 -6.28 -0.36
N LEU A 47 4.17 -5.12 0.13
CA LEU A 47 4.28 -4.83 1.56
C LEU A 47 2.92 -4.90 2.25
N GLU A 48 1.89 -4.30 1.65
CA GLU A 48 0.52 -4.35 2.19
C GLU A 48 -0.03 -5.77 2.27
N ILE A 49 0.18 -6.58 1.23
CA ILE A 49 -0.23 -7.98 1.21
C ILE A 49 0.48 -8.77 2.32
N ALA A 50 1.79 -8.52 2.53
CA ALA A 50 2.56 -9.16 3.58
C ALA A 50 2.04 -8.78 4.97
N LEU A 51 1.77 -7.49 5.22
CA LEU A 51 1.20 -7.03 6.49
C LEU A 51 -0.20 -7.61 6.74
N PHE A 52 -1.02 -7.71 5.70
CA PHE A 52 -2.34 -8.36 5.77
C PHE A 52 -2.22 -9.84 6.14
N ALA A 53 -1.29 -10.56 5.51
CA ALA A 53 -1.05 -11.97 5.80
C ALA A 53 -0.60 -12.18 7.25
N ILE A 54 0.30 -11.33 7.75
CA ILE A 54 0.77 -11.37 9.14
C ILE A 54 -0.39 -11.07 10.12
N TYR A 55 -1.20 -10.05 9.83
CA TYR A 55 -2.41 -9.75 10.63
C TYR A 55 -3.31 -10.98 10.73
N LYS A 56 -3.61 -11.60 9.59
CA LYS A 56 -4.52 -12.75 9.51
C LYS A 56 -3.96 -13.98 10.23
N LEU A 57 -2.66 -14.22 10.15
CA LEU A 57 -1.98 -15.27 10.91
C LEU A 57 -2.10 -15.04 12.43
N ILE A 58 -1.91 -13.81 12.90
CA ILE A 58 -2.02 -13.46 14.33
C ILE A 58 -3.47 -13.46 14.83
N GLU A 59 -4.45 -13.20 13.96
CA GLU A 59 -5.87 -13.22 14.33
C GLU A 59 -6.44 -14.64 14.40
N GLN A 60 -5.90 -15.58 13.60
CA GLN A 60 -6.34 -16.97 13.57
C GLN A 60 -5.70 -17.86 14.65
N ASP A 61 -4.62 -17.40 15.29
CA ASP A 61 -3.92 -18.05 16.40
C ASP A 61 -4.38 -17.47 17.75
#